data_AF-A0A2G9XL53-F1
#
_entry.id   AF-A0A2G9XL53-F1
#
_cell.length_a   1.000
_cell.length_b   1.000
_cell.length_c   1.000
_cell.angle_alpha   90.00
_cell.angle_beta   90.00
_cell.angle_gamma   90.00
#
_symmetry.space_group_name_H-M   'P 1'
#
loop_
_entity.id
_entity.type
_entity.pdbx_description
1 polymer ?
#
loop_
_entity_poly.entity_id
_entity_poly.type
_entity_poly.pdbx_seq_one_letter_code
_entity_poly.pdbx_strand_id
1 'polypeptide(L)' 'MNKDVKNNKEVVPETAGNKVQTAKNKVKFEVFGEEMIEKCVKLSGNSGRVYLPPTWVGHNVKIVRID' A
#
# COMPACT_ATOMS: atom_id res chain seq x y z
N MET A 1 -19.04 -55.80 -30.10
CA MET A 1 -19.63 -54.85 -31.07
C MET A 1 -20.73 -54.07 -30.36
N ASN A 2 -20.61 -52.73 -30.34
CA ASN A 2 -21.53 -51.74 -29.75
C ASN A 2 -21.58 -51.74 -28.19
N LYS A 3 -21.57 -50.62 -27.46
CA LYS A 3 -22.06 -49.27 -27.79
C LYS A 3 -21.22 -48.19 -27.11
N ASP A 4 -20.97 -47.13 -27.86
CA ASP A 4 -20.67 -45.79 -27.38
C ASP A 4 -21.71 -45.31 -26.37
N VAL A 5 -21.26 -44.77 -25.24
CA VAL A 5 -21.94 -43.66 -24.55
C VAL A 5 -20.85 -42.74 -24.02
N LYS A 6 -20.47 -41.75 -24.84
CA LYS A 6 -19.71 -40.59 -24.39
C LYS A 6 -20.66 -39.70 -23.59
N ASN A 7 -20.42 -39.54 -22.29
CA ASN A 7 -21.16 -38.62 -21.44
C ASN A 7 -20.48 -37.24 -21.46
N ASN A 8 -21.12 -36.29 -22.13
CA ASN A 8 -20.80 -34.87 -22.05
C ASN A 8 -21.19 -34.32 -20.68
N LYS A 9 -20.25 -33.68 -19.99
CA LYS A 9 -20.58 -32.53 -19.12
C LYS A 9 -19.63 -31.40 -19.48
N GLU A 10 -20.16 -30.53 -20.31
CA GLU A 10 -19.65 -29.20 -20.60
C GLU A 10 -19.69 -28.41 -19.29
N VAL A 11 -18.55 -28.36 -18.59
CA VAL A 11 -18.37 -27.48 -17.44
C VAL A 11 -17.85 -26.17 -18.01
N VAL A 12 -18.77 -25.21 -18.15
CA VAL A 12 -18.45 -23.81 -18.35
C VAL A 12 -17.57 -23.33 -17.19
N PRO A 13 -16.33 -22.85 -17.42
CA PRO A 13 -15.71 -21.97 -16.46
C PRO A 13 -16.20 -20.56 -16.78
N GLU A 14 -17.07 -20.11 -15.88
CA GLU A 14 -17.51 -18.74 -15.72
C GLU A 14 -16.34 -17.79 -15.94
N THR A 15 -16.53 -16.84 -16.85
CA THR A 15 -15.62 -15.73 -17.13
C THR A 15 -15.26 -15.07 -15.81
N ALA A 16 -14.07 -15.41 -15.30
CA ALA A 16 -13.50 -14.80 -14.10
C ALA A 16 -13.39 -13.31 -14.39
N GLY A 17 -14.37 -12.55 -13.87
CA GLY A 17 -14.41 -11.11 -13.95
C GLY A 17 -13.04 -10.58 -13.57
N ASN A 18 -12.45 -9.81 -14.48
CA ASN A 18 -11.21 -9.06 -14.26
C ASN A 18 -11.32 -8.37 -12.90
N LYS A 19 -10.66 -8.94 -11.88
CA LYS A 19 -10.27 -8.18 -10.71
C LYS A 19 -9.24 -7.19 -11.23
N VAL A 20 -9.72 -6.01 -11.67
CA VAL A 20 -8.89 -4.82 -11.81
C VAL A 20 -8.46 -4.47 -10.39
N GLN A 21 -7.49 -5.24 -9.89
CA GLN A 21 -6.64 -4.80 -8.81
C GLN A 21 -5.89 -3.65 -9.45
N THR A 22 -6.40 -2.45 -9.27
CA THR A 22 -5.62 -1.23 -9.44
C THR A 22 -4.52 -1.37 -8.41
N ALA A 23 -3.45 -2.07 -8.79
CA ALA A 23 -2.23 -2.16 -8.02
C ALA A 23 -1.78 -0.70 -7.91
N LYS A 24 -2.14 -0.05 -6.80
CA LYS A 24 -1.55 1.23 -6.43
C LYS A 24 -0.06 0.97 -6.55
N ASN A 25 0.57 1.56 -7.57
CA ASN A 25 1.98 1.32 -7.85
C ASN A 25 2.71 1.53 -6.54
N LYS A 26 3.27 0.46 -5.98
CA LYS A 26 4.04 0.55 -4.73
C LYS A 26 5.28 1.36 -5.06
N VAL A 27 5.35 2.57 -4.55
CA VAL A 27 6.52 3.44 -4.71
C VAL A 27 7.50 3.12 -3.57
N LYS A 28 8.76 2.87 -3.92
CA LYS A 28 9.86 2.75 -2.95
C LYS A 28 10.55 4.12 -2.85
N PHE A 29 10.70 4.61 -1.64
CA PHE A 29 11.52 5.79 -1.36
C PHE A 29 12.82 5.33 -0.68
N GLU A 30 13.96 5.83 -1.16
CA GLU A 30 15.26 5.67 -0.52
C GLU A 30 15.70 7.04 0.01
N VAL A 31 16.02 7.11 1.29
CA VAL A 31 16.39 8.35 1.99
C VAL A 31 17.62 8.09 2.83
N PHE A 32 18.59 8.99 2.74
CA PHE A 32 19.75 9.05 3.64
C PHE A 32 19.42 9.96 4.82
N GLY A 33 19.73 9.51 6.03
CA GLY A 33 19.54 10.27 7.27
C GLY A 33 20.30 9.62 8.42
N GLU A 34 20.51 10.38 9.48
CA GLU A 34 21.20 9.88 10.67
C GLU A 34 20.27 9.10 11.60
N GLU A 35 19.03 9.54 11.74
CA GLU A 35 18.03 8.96 12.65
C GLU A 35 16.62 9.03 12.03
N MET A 36 15.78 8.02 12.29
CA MET A 36 14.37 7.97 11.86
C MET A 36 13.46 7.79 13.08
N ILE A 37 12.44 8.65 13.20
CA ILE A 37 11.45 8.59 14.27
C ILE A 37 10.04 8.62 13.66
N GLU A 38 9.18 7.69 14.07
CA GLU A 38 7.75 7.70 13.73
C GLU A 38 6.94 8.40 14.81
N LYS A 39 6.05 9.33 14.41
CA LYS A 39 5.16 10.07 15.30
C LYS A 39 3.81 10.29 14.63
N CYS A 40 2.74 10.16 15.40
CA CYS A 40 1.41 10.56 14.96
C CYS A 40 1.29 12.09 14.94
N VAL A 41 0.75 12.62 13.84
CA VAL A 41 0.40 14.04 13.71
C VAL A 41 -0.71 14.38 14.71
N LYS A 42 -0.56 15.50 15.42
CA LYS A 42 -1.58 16.03 16.33
C LYS A 42 -2.18 17.30 15.74
N LEU A 43 -3.49 17.49 15.91
CA LEU A 43 -4.15 18.73 15.50
C LEU A 43 -3.67 19.90 16.36
N SER A 44 -3.36 21.01 15.71
CA SER A 44 -3.09 22.28 16.37
C SER A 44 -3.54 23.44 15.51
N GLY A 45 -4.63 24.10 15.94
CA GLY A 45 -5.33 25.10 15.14
C GLY A 45 -5.86 24.48 13.84
N ASN A 46 -5.50 25.10 12.71
CA ASN A 46 -5.83 24.65 11.36
C ASN A 46 -4.75 23.76 10.73
N SER A 47 -3.78 23.28 11.51
CA SER A 47 -2.60 22.55 11.03
C SER A 47 -2.30 21.29 11.84
N GLY A 48 -1.54 20.37 11.25
CA GLY A 48 -0.96 19.24 11.97
C GLY A 48 0.43 19.60 12.52
N ARG A 49 0.72 19.21 13.76
CA ARG A 49 2.05 19.36 14.37
C ARG A 49 2.63 18.00 14.74
N VAL A 50 3.95 17.89 14.58
CA VAL A 50 4.77 16.77 15.05
C VAL A 50 5.84 17.35 15.96
N TYR A 51 5.95 16.82 17.18
CA TYR A 51 6.98 17.22 18.13
C TYR A 51 8.19 16.29 17.98
N LEU A 52 9.34 16.88 17.66
CA LEU A 52 10.62 16.20 17.50
C LEU A 52 11.50 16.43 18.74
N PRO A 53 12.54 15.62 18.96
CA PRO A 53 13.48 15.83 20.06
C PRO A 53 14.04 17.28 20.06
N PRO A 54 14.26 17.91 21.23
CA PRO A 54 14.83 19.25 21.31
C PRO A 54 16.22 19.36 20.67
N THR A 55 16.98 18.27 20.65
CA THR A 55 18.30 18.17 20.02
C THR A 55 18.26 18.40 18.50
N TRP A 56 17.11 18.22 17.86
CA TRP A 56 16.93 18.45 16.42
C TRP A 56 16.62 19.92 16.08
N VAL A 57 16.46 20.80 17.07
CA VAL A 57 16.29 22.24 16.81
C VAL A 57 17.49 22.74 16.00
N GLY A 58 17.21 23.49 14.92
CA GLY A 58 18.25 24.00 14.01
C GLY A 58 18.71 23.00 12.93
N HIS A 59 18.21 21.76 12.93
CA HIS A 59 18.53 20.76 11.91
C HIS A 59 17.49 20.73 10.78
N ASN A 60 17.92 20.32 9.59
CA ASN A 60 17.02 20.13 8.46
C ASN A 60 16.37 18.74 8.52
N VAL A 61 15.04 18.69 8.53
CA VAL A 61 14.26 17.45 8.66
C VAL A 61 13.41 17.22 7.42
N LYS A 62 13.33 15.97 6.95
CA LYS A 62 12.41 15.53 5.89
C LYS A 62 11.32 14.66 6.52
N ILE A 63 10.07 14.87 6.11
CA ILE A 63 8.91 14.10 6.58
C ILE A 63 8.31 13.34 5.40
N VAL A 64 8.01 12.05 5.58
CA VAL A 64 7.31 11.22 4.61
C VAL A 64 5.99 10.77 5.24
N ARG A 65 4.87 11.03 4.56
CA ARG A 65 3.56 10.52 4.94
C ARG A 65 3.43 9.05 4.51
N ILE A 66 2.95 8.18 5.38
CA ILE A 66 2.98 6.72 5.20
C ILE A 66 1.60 6.03 5.15
N ASP A 67 0.51 6.79 5.25
CA ASP A 67 -0.88 6.33 5.19
C ASP A 67 -1.55 6.56 3.81
#